data_AF-A0A925G5L2-F1
#
_entry.id   AF-A0A925G5L2-F1
#
_cell.length_a   1.000
_cell.length_b   1.000
_cell.length_c   1.000
_cell.angle_alpha   90.00
_cell.angle_beta   90.00
_cell.angle_gamma   90.00
#
_symmetry.space_group_name_H-M   'P 1'
#
loop_
_entity.id
_entity.type
_entity.pdbx_description
1 polymer ?
#
loop_
_entity_poly.entity_id
_entity_poly.type
_entity_poly.pdbx_seq_one_letter_code
_entity_poly.pdbx_strand_id
1 'polypeptide(L)'
;MDKAALKSGKYRVFWNTINQELGGCTLQSILWVKAPMDKKEFMLNKEDITNGLVQYSENCACCILLGLKPISGFLKGFNTTPEKKADETKWLIEGEIVLGTIANNRPVDTLKLKQYFYPNFVYD
;
A
#
# COMPACT_ATOMS: atom_id res chain seq x y z
N MET A 1 -17.92 -32.23 -5.44
CA MET A 1 -17.75 -30.76 -5.37
C MET A 1 -16.26 -30.51 -5.30
N ASP A 2 -15.67 -30.04 -6.39
CA ASP A 2 -14.23 -29.74 -6.42
C ASP A 2 -13.97 -28.58 -5.45
N LYS A 3 -13.12 -28.83 -4.43
CA LYS A 3 -12.59 -27.78 -3.58
C LYS A 3 -11.89 -26.77 -4.49
N ALA A 4 -12.36 -25.52 -4.51
CA ALA A 4 -11.65 -24.45 -5.19
C ALA A 4 -10.26 -24.31 -4.56
N ALA A 5 -9.23 -24.85 -5.23
CA ALA A 5 -7.86 -24.70 -4.79
C ALA A 5 -7.43 -23.25 -5.05
N LEU A 6 -7.14 -22.51 -3.97
CA LEU A 6 -6.54 -21.18 -4.06
C LEU A 6 -5.22 -21.29 -4.83
N LYS A 7 -5.07 -20.49 -5.88
CA LYS A 7 -3.84 -20.42 -6.69
C LYS A 7 -3.06 -19.16 -6.34
N SER A 8 -1.74 -19.27 -6.35
CA SER A 8 -0.86 -18.12 -6.17
C SER A 8 -1.08 -17.08 -7.29
N GLY A 9 -1.30 -15.83 -6.89
CA GLY A 9 -1.37 -14.69 -7.81
C GLY A 9 0.03 -14.16 -8.20
N LYS A 10 0.09 -13.33 -9.24
CA LYS A 10 1.34 -12.69 -9.70
C LYS A 10 1.81 -11.52 -8.84
N TYR A 11 0.95 -11.02 -7.95
CA TYR A 11 1.19 -9.82 -7.15
C TYR A 11 0.89 -10.07 -5.68
N ARG A 12 1.62 -9.36 -4.82
CA ARG A 12 1.34 -9.20 -3.40
C ARG A 12 0.77 -7.82 -3.17
N VAL A 13 -0.19 -7.72 -2.25
CA VAL A 13 -0.73 -6.44 -1.79
C VAL A 13 -0.26 -6.21 -0.36
N PHE A 14 0.39 -5.08 -0.14
CA PHE A 14 0.70 -4.54 1.17
C PHE A 14 -0.28 -3.40 1.44
N TRP A 15 -0.74 -3.26 2.68
CA TRP A 15 -1.56 -2.12 3.06
C TRP A 15 -1.25 -1.67 4.48
N ASN A 16 -1.35 -0.37 4.72
CA ASN A 16 -1.26 0.19 6.05
C ASN A 16 -2.44 1.15 6.25
N THR A 17 -3.01 1.09 7.45
CA THR A 17 -4.10 1.94 7.89
C THR A 17 -3.61 2.82 9.04
N ILE A 18 -3.80 4.13 8.90
CA ILE A 18 -3.52 5.11 9.94
C ILE A 18 -4.86 5.73 10.36
N ASN A 19 -5.12 5.74 11.66
CA ASN A 19 -6.30 6.40 12.23
C ASN A 19 -5.84 7.64 13.02
N GLN A 20 -6.47 8.77 12.76
CA GLN A 20 -6.24 10.03 13.46
C GLN A 20 -7.54 10.51 14.10
N GLU A 21 -7.49 10.78 15.40
CA GLU A 21 -8.62 11.34 16.14
C GLU A 21 -8.73 12.85 15.93
N LEU A 22 -9.91 13.31 15.53
CA LEU A 22 -10.29 14.68 15.22
C LEU A 22 -11.54 15.08 16.01
N GLY A 23 -11.35 15.45 17.28
CA GLY A 23 -12.38 16.11 18.09
C GLY A 23 -13.73 15.36 18.19
N GLY A 24 -13.68 14.03 18.38
CA GLY A 24 -14.87 13.18 18.45
C GLY A 24 -15.19 12.40 17.17
N CYS A 25 -14.22 12.35 16.25
CA CYS A 25 -14.33 11.64 14.99
C CYS A 25 -12.98 11.07 14.58
N THR A 26 -12.97 10.04 13.72
CA THR A 26 -11.73 9.39 13.28
C THR A 26 -11.55 9.56 11.78
N LEU A 27 -10.43 10.15 11.38
CA LEU A 27 -9.94 10.10 10.01
C LEU A 27 -9.12 8.83 9.82
N GLN A 28 -9.55 7.96 8.91
CA GLN A 28 -8.85 6.76 8.52
C GLN A 28 -8.21 6.96 7.14
N SER A 29 -6.89 6.86 7.08
CA SER A 29 -6.13 6.86 5.83
C SER A 29 -5.62 5.47 5.55
N ILE A 30 -5.81 4.99 4.32
CA ILE A 30 -5.34 3.66 3.89
C ILE A 30 -4.45 3.82 2.67
N LEU A 31 -3.25 3.25 2.76
CA LEU A 31 -2.32 3.13 1.64
C LEU A 31 -2.27 1.67 1.20
N TRP A 32 -2.46 1.41 -0.09
CA TRP A 32 -2.27 0.10 -0.71
C TRP A 32 -1.11 0.13 -1.69
N VAL A 33 -0.31 -0.93 -1.67
CA VAL A 33 0.84 -1.13 -2.55
C VAL A 33 0.76 -2.52 -3.16
N LYS A 34 0.66 -2.59 -4.48
CA LYS A 34 0.64 -3.83 -5.26
C LYS A 34 2.02 -4.03 -5.89
N ALA A 35 2.75 -5.05 -5.44
CA ALA A 35 4.09 -5.37 -5.93
C ALA A 35 4.16 -6.76 -6.59
N PRO A 36 5.03 -6.97 -7.59
CA PRO A 36 5.27 -8.30 -8.17
C PRO A 36 5.80 -9.30 -7.13
N MET A 37 5.31 -10.55 -7.15
CA MET A 37 5.72 -11.61 -6.21
C MET A 37 6.96 -12.41 -6.65
N ASP A 38 7.38 -12.28 -7.90
CA ASP A 38 8.42 -13.07 -8.54
C ASP A 38 9.85 -12.65 -8.14
N LYS A 39 9.98 -11.60 -7.34
CA LYS A 39 11.26 -11.00 -6.97
C LYS A 39 11.42 -10.92 -5.46
N LYS A 40 12.66 -10.98 -4.99
CA LYS A 40 13.03 -10.73 -3.58
C LYS A 40 13.03 -9.23 -3.23
N GLU A 41 12.93 -8.37 -4.24
CA GLU A 41 12.89 -6.92 -4.13
C GLU A 41 12.02 -6.31 -5.23
N PHE A 42 11.53 -5.10 -5.01
CA PHE A 42 10.82 -4.32 -6.02
C PHE A 42 11.15 -2.84 -5.90
N MET A 43 10.97 -2.12 -7.01
CA MET A 43 10.98 -0.66 -7.08
C MET A 43 9.77 -0.25 -7.93
N LEU A 44 8.91 0.60 -7.37
CA LEU A 44 7.82 1.26 -8.05
C LEU A 44 8.20 2.72 -8.21
N ASN A 45 8.22 3.20 -9.45
CA ASN A 45 8.51 4.59 -9.77
C ASN A 45 7.22 5.41 -9.93
N LYS A 46 7.35 6.66 -10.39
CA LYS A 46 6.20 7.54 -10.65
C LYS A 46 5.17 6.90 -11.58
N GLU A 47 5.60 6.29 -12.68
CA GLU A 47 4.71 5.71 -13.68
C GLU A 47 3.91 4.55 -13.07
N ASP A 48 4.58 3.65 -12.35
CA ASP A 48 3.96 2.55 -11.61
C ASP A 48 2.89 3.04 -10.62
N ILE A 49 3.23 4.10 -9.86
CA ILE A 49 2.32 4.74 -8.91
C ILE A 49 1.09 5.29 -9.63
N THR A 50 1.29 6.08 -10.68
CA THR A 50 0.18 6.70 -11.43
C THR A 50 -0.66 5.69 -12.20
N ASN A 51 -0.10 4.52 -12.54
CA ASN A 51 -0.79 3.39 -13.15
C ASN A 51 -1.58 2.54 -12.14
N GLY A 52 -1.65 2.95 -10.87
CA GLY A 52 -2.51 2.34 -9.85
C GLY A 52 -1.89 1.16 -9.13
N LEU A 53 -0.57 0.93 -9.23
CA LEU A 53 0.12 0.00 -8.34
C LEU A 53 0.21 0.51 -6.90
N VAL A 54 -0.05 1.81 -6.71
CA VAL A 54 -0.19 2.43 -5.39
C VAL A 54 -1.52 3.18 -5.36
N GLN A 55 -2.30 2.95 -4.30
CA GLN A 55 -3.58 3.63 -4.10
C GLN A 55 -3.65 4.22 -2.70
N TYR A 56 -4.35 5.33 -2.58
CA TYR A 56 -4.60 6.01 -1.33
C TYR A 56 -6.10 6.29 -1.21
N SER A 57 -6.65 6.10 -0.03
CA SER A 57 -8.00 6.55 0.29
C SER A 57 -8.07 7.11 1.69
N GLU A 58 -9.03 7.99 1.88
CA GLU A 58 -9.41 8.50 3.19
C GLU A 58 -10.88 8.20 3.44
N ASN A 59 -11.19 7.92 4.69
CA ASN A 59 -12.54 7.77 5.18
C ASN A 59 -12.68 8.54 6.49
N CYS A 60 -13.68 9.40 6.57
CA CYS A 60 -14.06 10.09 7.80
C CYS A 60 -15.55 10.41 7.75
N ALA A 61 -16.34 9.78 8.61
CA ALA A 61 -17.80 9.87 8.56
C ALA A 61 -18.35 11.28 8.86
N CYS A 62 -17.59 12.10 9.59
CA CYS A 62 -18.00 13.45 9.98
C CYS A 62 -17.26 14.55 9.21
N CYS A 63 -16.28 14.22 8.36
CA CYS A 63 -15.44 15.20 7.68
C CYS A 63 -15.95 15.47 6.26
N ILE A 64 -15.77 16.71 5.80
CA ILE A 64 -15.77 17.02 4.37
C ILE A 64 -14.33 16.81 3.88
N LEU A 65 -14.09 15.74 3.14
CA LEU A 65 -12.76 15.39 2.64
C LEU A 65 -12.54 15.87 1.22
N LEU A 66 -11.30 16.30 0.94
CA LEU A 66 -10.83 16.52 -0.42
C LEU A 66 -10.42 15.18 -1.01
N GLY A 67 -10.91 14.84 -2.21
CA GLY A 67 -10.46 13.63 -2.89
C GLY A 67 -8.98 13.72 -3.28
N LEU A 68 -8.15 12.85 -2.69
CA LEU A 68 -6.72 12.75 -2.97
C LEU A 68 -6.37 11.45 -3.72
N LYS A 69 -5.31 11.50 -4.52
CA LYS A 69 -4.73 10.32 -5.17
C LYS A 69 -3.20 10.45 -5.26
N PRO A 70 -2.45 9.34 -5.35
CA PRO A 70 -1.04 9.37 -5.68
C PRO A 70 -0.81 9.97 -7.08
N ILE A 71 0.13 10.91 -7.20
CA ILE A 71 0.48 11.57 -8.46
C ILE A 71 1.98 11.49 -8.82
N SER A 72 2.82 11.14 -7.85
CA SER A 72 4.26 10.97 -8.02
C SER A 72 4.85 10.21 -6.83
N GLY A 73 6.14 9.89 -6.92
CA GLY A 73 6.90 9.32 -5.81
C GLY A 73 7.74 8.12 -6.23
N PHE A 74 8.14 7.36 -5.23
CA PHE A 74 8.75 6.05 -5.39
C PHE A 74 8.46 5.18 -4.16
N LEU A 75 8.45 3.87 -4.37
CA LEU A 75 8.46 2.89 -3.29
C LEU A 75 9.43 1.78 -3.65
N LYS A 76 10.25 1.36 -2.69
CA LYS A 76 11.06 0.16 -2.79
C LYS A 76 10.71 -0.78 -1.66
N GLY A 77 10.85 -2.07 -1.92
CA GLY A 77 10.69 -3.08 -0.88
C GLY A 77 11.67 -4.22 -1.08
N PHE A 78 12.10 -4.83 0.03
CA PHE A 78 12.89 -6.04 0.01
C PHE A 78 12.38 -7.04 1.03
N ASN A 79 12.42 -8.32 0.66
CA ASN A 79 12.09 -9.43 1.53
C ASN A 79 13.27 -9.68 2.47
N THR A 80 13.06 -9.49 3.77
CA THR A 80 14.09 -9.68 4.80
C THR A 80 14.23 -11.15 5.21
N THR A 81 13.31 -12.01 4.78
CA THR A 81 13.34 -13.46 5.02
C THR A 81 13.05 -14.23 3.71
N PRO A 82 13.91 -14.10 2.68
CA PRO A 82 13.61 -14.61 1.32
C PRO A 82 13.53 -16.14 1.22
N GLU A 83 14.11 -16.86 2.17
CA GLU A 83 14.11 -18.34 2.21
C GLU A 83 12.84 -18.90 2.87
N LYS A 84 11.96 -18.03 3.37
CA LYS A 84 10.71 -18.41 4.05
C LYS A 84 9.56 -18.54 3.06
N LYS A 85 8.58 -19.37 3.40
CA LYS A 85 7.32 -19.46 2.66
C LYS A 85 6.56 -18.14 2.73
N ALA A 86 5.67 -17.89 1.78
CA ALA A 86 4.99 -16.60 1.62
C ALA A 86 4.26 -16.11 2.89
N ASP A 87 3.69 -17.03 3.67
CA ASP A 87 3.01 -16.85 4.95
C ASP A 87 3.96 -16.66 6.16
N GLU A 88 5.27 -16.72 5.94
CA GLU A 88 6.32 -16.45 6.94
C GLU A 88 7.29 -15.33 6.50
N THR A 89 7.11 -14.79 5.28
CA THR A 89 7.98 -13.74 4.72
C THR A 89 7.75 -12.37 5.35
N LYS A 90 8.84 -11.67 5.67
CA LYS A 90 8.83 -10.30 6.18
C LYS A 90 9.37 -9.35 5.12
N TRP A 91 8.74 -8.20 4.96
CA TRP A 91 9.15 -7.20 3.96
C TRP A 91 9.41 -5.86 4.62
N LEU A 92 10.52 -5.20 4.28
CA LEU A 92 10.73 -3.79 4.62
C LEU A 92 10.41 -2.95 3.39
N ILE A 93 9.44 -2.06 3.51
CA ILE A 93 9.03 -1.14 2.43
C ILE A 93 9.37 0.29 2.86
N GLU A 94 10.00 1.02 1.96
CA GLU A 94 10.46 2.40 2.12
C GLU A 94 10.07 3.24 0.90
N GLY A 95 9.69 4.50 1.11
CA GLY A 95 9.63 5.48 0.04
C GLY A 95 8.81 6.71 0.37
N GLU A 96 8.48 7.46 -0.68
CA GLU A 96 7.76 8.72 -0.61
C GLU A 96 6.70 8.76 -1.70
N ILE A 97 5.48 9.17 -1.36
CA ILE A 97 4.35 9.25 -2.30
C ILE A 97 3.79 10.65 -2.21
N VAL A 98 3.79 11.35 -3.34
CA VAL A 98 3.16 12.66 -3.44
C VAL A 98 1.68 12.47 -3.73
N LEU A 99 0.84 12.99 -2.84
CA LEU A 99 -0.60 13.05 -3.01
C LEU A 99 -0.99 14.36 -3.68
N GLY A 100 -1.92 14.27 -4.62
CA GLY A 100 -2.53 15.43 -5.25
C GLY A 100 -4.03 15.29 -5.34
N THR A 101 -4.70 16.40 -5.62
CA THR A 101 -6.15 16.40 -5.80
C THR A 101 -6.55 15.54 -6.99
N ILE A 102 -7.69 14.86 -6.87
CA ILE A 102 -8.23 14.06 -7.98
C ILE A 102 -8.55 14.95 -9.19
N ALA A 103 -9.03 16.17 -8.95
CA ALA A 103 -9.55 17.08 -9.98
C ALA A 103 -8.48 17.66 -10.92
N ASN A 104 -7.30 18.03 -10.41
CA ASN A 104 -6.28 18.71 -11.22
C ASN A 104 -4.83 18.30 -10.91
N ASN A 105 -4.61 17.21 -10.17
CA ASN A 105 -3.28 16.74 -9.77
C ASN A 105 -2.44 17.82 -9.03
N ARG A 106 -3.06 18.84 -8.45
CA ARG A 106 -2.33 19.81 -7.63
C ARG A 106 -1.77 19.08 -6.41
N PRO A 107 -0.44 19.09 -6.17
CA PRO A 107 0.15 18.47 -4.98
C PRO A 107 -0.45 19.05 -3.70
N VAL A 108 -0.74 18.19 -2.74
CA VAL A 108 -1.33 18.56 -1.43
C VAL A 108 -0.42 18.10 -0.30
N ASP A 109 0.03 16.85 -0.32
CA ASP A 109 0.81 16.26 0.75
C ASP A 109 1.81 15.22 0.24
N THR A 110 2.76 14.80 1.08
CA THR A 110 3.71 13.74 0.81
C THR A 110 3.72 12.72 1.94
N LEU A 111 3.26 11.51 1.64
CA LEU A 111 3.39 10.38 2.56
C LEU A 111 4.82 9.86 2.53
N LYS A 112 5.44 9.74 3.70
CA LYS A 112 6.75 9.10 3.86
C LYS A 112 6.58 7.80 4.63
N LEU A 113 7.15 6.72 4.09
CA LEU A 113 6.99 5.40 4.65
C LEU A 113 8.35 4.73 4.84
N LYS A 114 8.54 4.07 5.99
CA LYS A 114 9.57 3.06 6.21
C LYS A 114 9.12 2.10 7.30
N GLN A 115 8.62 0.92 6.92
CA GLN A 115 8.10 -0.03 7.89
C GLN A 115 8.19 -1.49 7.44
N TYR A 116 8.11 -2.39 8.41
CA TYR A 116 7.99 -3.82 8.17
C TYR A 116 6.54 -4.24 7.94
N PHE A 117 6.34 -5.10 6.95
CA PHE A 117 5.09 -5.79 6.65
C PHE A 117 5.26 -7.28 6.94
N TYR A 118 4.31 -7.80 7.71
CA TYR A 118 4.22 -9.21 8.05
C TYR A 118 3.11 -9.88 7.21
N PRO A 119 3.13 -11.21 7.07
CA PRO A 119 2.08 -11.93 6.36
C PRO A 119 0.70 -11.70 6.99
N ASN A 120 -0.29 -11.44 6.14
CA ASN A 120 -1.68 -11.21 6.57
C ASN A 120 -2.50 -12.51 6.65
N PHE A 121 -1.87 -13.66 6.45
CA PHE A 121 -2.47 -14.99 6.47
C PHE A 121 -1.43 -16.03 6.88
N VAL A 122 -1.89 -17.15 7.43
CA VAL A 122 -1.11 -18.36 7.74
C VAL A 122 -1.69 -19.50 6.88
N TYR A 123 -0.85 -20.27 6.19
CA TYR A 123 -1.28 -21.50 5.53
C TYR A 123 -0.94 -22.69 6.46
N ASP A 124 -1.96 -23.32 7.05
CA ASP A 124 -1.84 -24.61 7.73
C ASP A 124 -1.91 -25.78 6.74
#